data_AF-A0A1F3P0X0-F1
#
_entry.id   AF-A0A1F3P0X0-F1
#
_cell.length_a   1.000
_cell.length_b   1.000
_cell.length_c   1.000
_cell.angle_alpha   90.00
_cell.angle_beta   90.00
_cell.angle_gamma   90.00
#
_symmetry.space_group_name_H-M   'P 1'
#
loop_
_entity.id
_entity.type
_entity.pdbx_description
1 polymer ?
#
loop_
_entity_poly.entity_id
_entity_poly.type
_entity_poly.pdbx_seq_one_letter_code
_entity_poly.pdbx_strand_id
1 'polypeptide(L)'
;MKNTFKIFLLLNIASINFCFSQSIRYVKADTFDIIGQLPNCTGFNRLPDSSFYTTRTAIYNLSKFSTGLGIRFKTNSSILRIKWSLLRNSYYAFMAPTAVKGFDLYSYQNNKWQYAGVALPSGKKDNDTVIISNMTSEEREFLLNLPLYDEITNLEIGIDVSATISKSTETIIDTINPIIFYGTSITQGASASRPGMTYCGLLARELNKEIINLGFSGNGFFETEIAKYFMTANPSLLFLDCTPNSPPDTILKNLPLLVEYVKSINDTLPIIFMESIVRENSFYKTSSTINSLDYIRQQNQTLRDVFDQLSKTYTHLYYISSENIIGKDHEGTVDGVHLNDLGIFRMYKTLSIYINDILNLPSGQDSAFVSDTIYHTSYDTIRIQITDTIHYIIKDTTYETVYDTTHILINDTTHIQIVDTVNYVITDTLYQTIYDTTHLLINDTTRFVVYDTLFITVTDSSFITIFDTTNIIINDTARYILYDTVHISITDTLFIKFLLAEYKPDNFFNTIKIFPNPATTVLYINTGNFSLISDYKIIITNPLSQVIFTTFSNQPLYEIDLTKWTSRGIYHIQILDAAQKIITTREIVIQ
;
A
#
# COMPACT_ATOMS: atom_id res chain seq x y z
N MET A 1 65.56 64.21 -30.02
CA MET A 1 65.79 62.80 -30.39
C MET A 1 66.34 62.05 -29.17
N LYS A 2 65.53 61.19 -28.54
CA LYS A 2 65.85 59.80 -28.18
C LYS A 2 64.81 59.29 -27.18
N ASN A 3 64.07 58.29 -27.65
CA ASN A 3 63.07 57.50 -26.92
C ASN A 3 63.71 56.81 -25.71
N THR A 4 62.99 56.76 -24.60
CA THR A 4 63.30 55.83 -23.50
C THR A 4 62.05 54.99 -23.23
N PHE A 5 62.10 53.76 -23.75
CA PHE A 5 61.13 52.69 -23.54
C PHE A 5 61.16 52.27 -22.06
N LYS A 6 60.04 52.38 -21.34
CA LYS A 6 59.87 51.74 -20.03
C LYS A 6 59.44 50.29 -20.24
N ILE A 7 60.35 49.36 -19.93
CA ILE A 7 60.08 47.92 -19.88
C ILE A 7 59.29 47.65 -18.60
N PHE A 8 58.07 47.14 -18.74
CA PHE A 8 57.30 46.53 -17.65
C PHE A 8 57.87 45.13 -17.38
N LEU A 9 58.44 44.92 -16.21
CA LEU A 9 58.86 43.61 -15.72
C LEU A 9 57.64 42.89 -15.12
N LEU A 10 57.05 41.97 -15.88
CA LEU A 10 56.03 41.04 -15.38
C LEU A 10 56.74 39.97 -14.53
N LEU A 11 56.63 40.09 -13.20
CA LEU A 11 56.92 39.00 -12.28
C LEU A 11 55.89 37.90 -12.48
N ASN A 12 56.27 36.81 -13.15
CA ASN A 12 55.56 35.54 -13.12
C ASN A 12 55.74 34.93 -11.72
N ILE A 13 54.79 35.16 -10.82
CA ILE A 13 54.63 34.31 -9.64
C ILE A 13 54.08 32.99 -10.17
N ALA A 14 54.95 31.99 -10.34
CA ALA A 14 54.52 30.63 -10.54
C ALA A 14 53.77 30.19 -9.28
N SER A 15 52.44 30.09 -9.37
CA SER A 15 51.62 29.42 -8.39
C SER A 15 52.08 27.96 -8.36
N ILE A 16 52.90 27.61 -7.36
CA ILE A 16 53.17 26.22 -7.03
C ILE A 16 51.84 25.67 -6.52
N ASN A 17 51.07 25.06 -7.41
CA ASN A 17 49.98 24.17 -7.02
C ASN A 17 50.64 22.99 -6.30
N PHE A 18 50.73 23.05 -4.98
CA PHE A 18 50.92 21.87 -4.16
C PHE A 18 49.69 20.99 -4.37
N CYS A 19 49.76 20.10 -5.36
CA CYS A 19 48.91 18.93 -5.41
C CYS A 19 49.34 18.04 -4.25
N PHE A 20 48.78 18.26 -3.07
CA PHE A 20 48.86 17.27 -2.02
C PHE A 20 48.19 16.01 -2.59
N SER A 21 49.00 15.01 -2.94
CA SER A 21 48.49 13.66 -3.13
C SER A 21 47.84 13.26 -1.82
N GLN A 22 46.50 13.26 -1.82
CA GLN A 22 45.71 12.92 -0.65
C GLN A 22 46.04 11.49 -0.28
N SER A 23 46.82 11.33 0.78
CA SER A 23 47.32 10.02 1.20
C SER A 23 46.17 9.23 1.82
N ILE A 24 45.91 8.04 1.27
CA ILE A 24 44.81 7.16 1.69
C ILE A 24 45.34 6.07 2.60
N ARG A 25 44.70 5.85 3.74
CA ARG A 25 44.91 4.64 4.58
C ARG A 25 43.74 3.68 4.40
N TYR A 26 44.04 2.38 4.42
CA TYR A 26 43.04 1.31 4.26
C TYR A 26 42.80 0.59 5.58
N VAL A 27 41.55 0.20 5.82
CA VAL A 27 41.11 -0.63 6.95
C VAL A 27 40.31 -1.80 6.40
N LYS A 28 40.54 -3.00 6.93
CA LYS A 28 39.78 -4.19 6.53
C LYS A 28 38.31 -4.06 6.91
N ALA A 29 37.43 -4.36 5.95
CA ALA A 29 36.01 -4.11 6.12
C ALA A 29 35.32 -5.14 7.04
N ASP A 30 35.88 -6.34 7.17
CA ASP A 30 35.43 -7.39 8.10
C ASP A 30 35.67 -7.06 9.59
N THR A 31 36.32 -5.95 9.88
CA THR A 31 36.48 -5.43 11.25
C THR A 31 35.28 -4.60 11.73
N PHE A 32 34.38 -4.20 10.81
CA PHE A 32 33.15 -3.46 11.10
C PHE A 32 31.95 -4.40 11.22
N ASP A 33 30.79 -3.83 11.57
CA ASP A 33 29.58 -4.63 11.73
C ASP A 33 28.99 -4.95 10.35
N ILE A 34 28.80 -6.25 10.10
CA ILE A 34 28.14 -6.78 8.90
C ILE A 34 26.67 -6.98 9.23
N ILE A 35 25.80 -6.35 8.45
CA ILE A 35 24.35 -6.51 8.54
C ILE A 35 23.84 -7.42 7.42
N GLY A 36 22.64 -7.97 7.60
CA GLY A 36 21.97 -8.86 6.64
C GLY A 36 22.53 -10.29 6.65
N GLN A 37 23.33 -10.64 7.66
CA GLN A 37 24.04 -11.92 7.75
C GLN A 37 23.41 -12.84 8.81
N LEU A 38 23.26 -14.13 8.49
CA LEU A 38 22.81 -15.11 9.48
C LEU A 38 23.86 -15.33 10.58
N PRO A 39 23.44 -15.72 11.80
CA PRO A 39 24.36 -16.12 12.85
C PRO A 39 25.33 -17.22 12.42
N ASN A 40 26.53 -17.22 12.99
CA ASN A 40 27.58 -18.22 12.78
C ASN A 40 28.15 -18.30 11.34
N CYS A 41 27.87 -17.30 10.50
CA CYS A 41 28.53 -17.18 9.19
C CYS A 41 29.98 -16.66 9.35
N THR A 42 30.82 -17.02 8.38
CA THR A 42 32.22 -16.58 8.28
C THR A 42 32.40 -15.71 7.04
N GLY A 43 33.23 -14.67 7.14
CA GLY A 43 33.47 -13.75 6.04
C GLY A 43 32.18 -13.08 5.53
N PHE A 44 32.05 -12.97 4.20
CA PHE A 44 30.89 -12.37 3.54
C PHE A 44 29.90 -13.42 3.01
N ASN A 45 29.74 -14.53 3.73
CA ASN A 45 28.84 -15.63 3.37
C ASN A 45 27.44 -15.44 3.99
N ARG A 46 26.41 -15.98 3.33
CA ARG A 46 25.00 -15.91 3.76
C ARG A 46 24.52 -17.15 4.52
N LEU A 47 25.24 -18.26 4.40
CA LEU A 47 25.04 -19.48 5.20
C LEU A 47 26.34 -19.87 5.89
N PRO A 48 26.28 -20.51 7.08
CA PRO A 48 27.46 -21.01 7.76
C PRO A 48 28.11 -22.14 6.97
N ASP A 49 29.41 -22.38 7.21
CA ASP A 49 30.17 -23.42 6.49
C ASP A 49 29.60 -24.83 6.70
N SER A 50 28.92 -25.08 7.82
CA SER A 50 28.22 -26.33 8.10
C SER A 50 27.09 -26.65 7.09
N SER A 51 26.56 -25.64 6.40
CA SER A 51 25.52 -25.82 5.36
C SER A 51 25.99 -26.64 4.16
N PHE A 52 27.31 -26.80 3.97
CA PHE A 52 27.88 -27.69 2.96
C PHE A 52 27.34 -29.13 3.06
N TYR A 53 27.13 -29.62 4.28
CA TYR A 53 26.76 -31.02 4.53
C TYR A 53 25.26 -31.28 4.48
N THR A 54 24.44 -30.24 4.61
CA THR A 54 22.98 -30.38 4.77
C THR A 54 22.18 -29.73 3.66
N THR A 55 22.79 -28.93 2.80
CA THR A 55 22.11 -28.24 1.69
C THR A 55 22.61 -28.74 0.35
N ARG A 56 21.85 -28.49 -0.71
CA ARG A 56 22.28 -28.82 -2.08
C ARG A 56 23.53 -28.02 -2.42
N THR A 57 24.47 -28.62 -3.14
CA THR A 57 25.73 -27.98 -3.56
C THR A 57 25.51 -26.62 -4.25
N ALA A 58 24.44 -26.49 -5.04
CA ALA A 58 24.07 -25.23 -5.69
C ALA A 58 23.74 -24.12 -4.67
N ILE A 59 22.97 -24.43 -3.62
CA ILE A 59 22.66 -23.49 -2.54
C ILE A 59 23.93 -23.10 -1.81
N TYR A 60 24.74 -24.08 -1.39
CA TYR A 60 26.00 -23.80 -0.68
C TYR A 60 26.89 -22.85 -1.50
N ASN A 61 27.07 -23.10 -2.79
CA ASN A 61 27.87 -22.25 -3.66
C ASN A 61 27.29 -20.84 -3.82
N LEU A 62 25.96 -20.71 -3.99
CA LEU A 62 25.28 -19.42 -4.07
C LEU A 62 25.28 -18.66 -2.73
N SER A 63 25.39 -19.36 -1.61
CA SER A 63 25.51 -18.75 -0.27
C SER A 63 26.83 -18.02 -0.06
N LYS A 64 27.84 -18.29 -0.89
CA LYS A 64 29.12 -17.58 -0.88
C LYS A 64 29.06 -16.22 -1.58
N PHE A 65 27.94 -15.89 -2.23
CA PHE A 65 27.69 -14.54 -2.73
C PHE A 65 27.17 -13.66 -1.60
N SER A 66 27.66 -12.43 -1.54
CA SER A 66 27.40 -11.46 -0.47
C SER A 66 26.09 -10.68 -0.62
N THR A 67 25.11 -11.24 -1.32
CA THR A 67 23.83 -10.60 -1.63
C THR A 67 23.12 -10.06 -0.38
N GLY A 68 22.75 -8.79 -0.38
CA GLY A 68 22.00 -8.19 0.73
C GLY A 68 22.81 -8.00 2.01
N LEU A 69 24.09 -8.37 2.02
CA LEU A 69 25.00 -8.00 3.09
C LEU A 69 25.39 -6.52 2.95
N GLY A 70 25.58 -5.87 4.08
CA GLY A 70 26.04 -4.49 4.15
C GLY A 70 27.07 -4.29 5.26
N ILE A 71 27.93 -3.28 5.11
CA ILE A 71 28.91 -2.90 6.14
C ILE A 71 28.57 -1.50 6.63
N ARG A 72 28.35 -1.37 7.94
CA ARG A 72 28.07 -0.08 8.60
C ARG A 72 29.30 0.47 9.29
N PHE A 73 29.60 1.73 9.04
CA PHE A 73 30.72 2.43 9.65
C PHE A 73 30.50 3.94 9.68
N LYS A 74 31.20 4.63 10.57
CA LYS A 74 31.27 6.08 10.63
C LYS A 74 32.63 6.58 10.20
N THR A 75 32.68 7.69 9.47
CA THR A 75 33.93 8.39 9.18
C THR A 75 33.69 9.87 8.91
N ASN A 76 34.69 10.70 9.21
CA ASN A 76 34.73 12.12 8.81
C ASN A 76 35.62 12.38 7.58
N SER A 77 35.98 11.31 6.86
CA SER A 77 36.81 11.39 5.66
C SER A 77 36.14 12.20 4.56
N SER A 78 36.91 13.00 3.83
CA SER A 78 36.43 13.73 2.65
C SER A 78 36.37 12.86 1.38
N ILE A 79 36.92 11.64 1.46
CA ILE A 79 36.99 10.66 0.38
C ILE A 79 36.71 9.25 0.90
N LEU A 80 36.02 8.46 0.08
CA LEU A 80 35.87 7.03 0.29
C LEU A 80 36.31 6.28 -0.97
N ARG A 81 37.31 5.42 -0.78
CA ARG A 81 37.84 4.50 -1.79
C ARG A 81 37.68 3.08 -1.28
N ILE A 82 37.47 2.11 -2.14
CA ILE A 82 37.46 0.71 -1.72
C ILE A 82 38.40 -0.13 -2.58
N LYS A 83 39.07 -1.08 -1.94
CA LYS A 83 39.83 -2.15 -2.58
C LYS A 83 39.14 -3.46 -2.33
N TRP A 84 38.93 -4.26 -3.36
CA TRP A 84 38.34 -5.58 -3.18
C TRP A 84 38.86 -6.59 -4.19
N SER A 85 38.85 -7.84 -3.77
CA SER A 85 39.20 -9.00 -4.58
C SER A 85 38.02 -9.95 -4.66
N LEU A 86 37.75 -10.46 -5.86
CA LEU A 86 36.67 -11.38 -6.14
C LEU A 86 37.21 -12.78 -6.45
N LEU A 87 36.48 -13.81 -6.01
CA LEU A 87 36.85 -15.18 -6.34
C LEU A 87 36.60 -15.49 -7.82
N ARG A 88 35.43 -15.14 -8.36
CA ARG A 88 34.98 -15.61 -9.68
C ARG A 88 35.11 -14.53 -10.77
N ASN A 89 34.94 -13.25 -10.44
CA ASN A 89 34.76 -12.16 -11.42
C ASN A 89 33.61 -12.46 -12.39
N SER A 90 32.45 -12.81 -11.82
CA SER A 90 31.25 -13.23 -12.51
C SER A 90 30.77 -12.20 -13.56
N TYR A 91 30.05 -12.70 -14.56
CA TYR A 91 29.40 -11.89 -15.59
C TYR A 91 28.05 -12.52 -15.98
N TYR A 92 27.01 -11.69 -16.01
CA TYR A 92 25.66 -12.07 -16.42
C TYR A 92 25.16 -11.00 -17.38
N ALA A 93 24.82 -11.38 -18.62
CA ALA A 93 24.48 -10.43 -19.68
C ALA A 93 23.24 -9.58 -19.37
N PHE A 94 22.34 -10.10 -18.55
CA PHE A 94 21.10 -9.43 -18.14
C PHE A 94 21.27 -8.56 -16.88
N MET A 95 22.46 -8.50 -16.27
CA MET A 95 22.74 -7.71 -15.05
C MET A 95 23.85 -6.69 -15.26
N ALA A 96 23.71 -5.53 -14.63
CA ALA A 96 24.78 -4.54 -14.57
C ALA A 96 26.00 -5.09 -13.81
N PRO A 97 27.24 -4.92 -14.32
CA PRO A 97 28.45 -5.32 -13.60
C PRO A 97 28.52 -4.75 -12.17
N THR A 98 28.01 -3.54 -11.97
CA THR A 98 27.92 -2.88 -10.66
C THR A 98 27.11 -3.71 -9.66
N ALA A 99 25.99 -4.30 -10.07
CA ALA A 99 25.19 -5.17 -9.21
C ALA A 99 25.86 -6.52 -8.96
N VAL A 100 26.44 -7.12 -10.01
CA VAL A 100 27.05 -8.45 -9.92
C VAL A 100 28.26 -8.46 -9.00
N LYS A 101 29.14 -7.45 -9.13
CA LYS A 101 30.50 -7.46 -8.58
C LYS A 101 31.04 -6.09 -8.13
N GLY A 102 30.20 -5.07 -8.14
CA GLY A 102 30.49 -3.75 -7.57
C GLY A 102 29.77 -3.53 -6.24
N PHE A 103 29.85 -2.29 -5.76
CA PHE A 103 29.28 -1.87 -4.48
C PHE A 103 28.49 -0.58 -4.67
N ASP A 104 27.54 -0.32 -3.79
CA ASP A 104 26.97 1.02 -3.65
C ASP A 104 26.98 1.48 -2.20
N LEU A 105 27.00 2.79 -2.03
CA LEU A 105 27.20 3.46 -0.75
C LEU A 105 26.03 4.39 -0.49
N TYR A 106 25.52 4.33 0.74
CA TYR A 106 24.54 5.26 1.27
C TYR A 106 25.09 5.94 2.51
N SER A 107 24.64 7.17 2.76
CA SER A 107 24.88 7.88 4.01
C SER A 107 23.57 8.23 4.69
N TYR A 108 23.51 8.09 6.01
CA TYR A 108 22.31 8.44 6.77
C TYR A 108 22.28 9.94 7.05
N GLN A 109 21.27 10.64 6.52
CA GLN A 109 21.08 12.08 6.70
C GLN A 109 19.58 12.40 6.82
N ASN A 110 19.22 13.32 7.72
CA ASN A 110 17.84 13.77 7.91
C ASN A 110 16.85 12.59 8.09
N ASN A 111 17.23 11.63 8.92
CA ASN A 111 16.47 10.39 9.20
C ASN A 111 16.23 9.47 7.99
N LYS A 112 16.96 9.65 6.88
CA LYS A 112 16.82 8.84 5.66
C LYS A 112 18.19 8.40 5.15
N TRP A 113 18.24 7.21 4.55
CA TRP A 113 19.41 6.74 3.83
C TRP A 113 19.46 7.36 2.44
N GLN A 114 20.47 8.18 2.18
CA GLN A 114 20.68 8.85 0.91
C GLN A 114 21.80 8.19 0.12
N TYR A 115 21.57 7.95 -1.17
CA TYR A 115 22.59 7.42 -2.07
C TYR A 115 23.79 8.38 -2.18
N ALA A 116 25.00 7.85 -2.03
CA ALA A 116 26.24 8.61 -2.06
C ALA A 116 27.11 8.27 -3.29
N GLY A 117 27.13 7.01 -3.73
CA GLY A 117 27.93 6.62 -4.89
C GLY A 117 28.02 5.12 -5.11
N VAL A 118 28.79 4.73 -6.12
CA VAL A 118 29.06 3.33 -6.49
C VAL A 118 30.54 3.07 -6.65
N ALA A 119 30.98 1.87 -6.26
CA ALA A 119 32.28 1.35 -6.66
C ALA A 119 32.11 0.54 -7.94
N LEU A 120 32.46 1.14 -9.07
CA LEU A 120 32.41 0.46 -10.37
C LEU A 120 33.52 -0.59 -10.47
N PRO A 121 33.21 -1.84 -10.85
CA PRO A 121 34.21 -2.87 -11.08
C PRO A 121 34.97 -2.62 -12.39
N SER A 122 36.27 -2.92 -12.38
CA SER A 122 37.17 -2.75 -13.54
C SER A 122 37.14 -3.93 -14.53
N GLY A 123 36.30 -4.94 -14.29
CA GLY A 123 36.28 -6.19 -15.06
C GLY A 123 37.37 -7.20 -14.67
N LYS A 124 38.15 -6.92 -13.61
CA LYS A 124 39.19 -7.79 -13.04
C LYS A 124 38.76 -8.33 -11.68
N LYS A 125 39.47 -9.35 -11.18
CA LYS A 125 39.29 -9.88 -9.81
C LYS A 125 39.63 -8.83 -8.76
N ASP A 126 40.79 -8.20 -8.90
CA ASP A 126 41.26 -7.15 -8.01
C ASP A 126 40.83 -5.78 -8.54
N ASN A 127 40.25 -4.97 -7.67
CA ASN A 127 39.68 -3.67 -7.98
C ASN A 127 40.07 -2.64 -6.93
N ASP A 128 40.16 -1.38 -7.34
CA ASP A 128 40.53 -0.26 -6.47
C ASP A 128 39.91 1.05 -7.00
N THR A 129 38.80 1.47 -6.40
CA THR A 129 37.92 2.51 -6.96
C THR A 129 37.52 3.53 -5.90
N VAL A 130 37.57 4.83 -6.24
CA VAL A 130 36.94 5.89 -5.44
C VAL A 130 35.43 5.80 -5.63
N ILE A 131 34.68 5.71 -4.54
CA ILE A 131 33.21 5.76 -4.54
C ILE A 131 32.75 7.21 -4.60
N ILE A 132 33.34 8.05 -3.74
CA ILE A 132 33.01 9.47 -3.59
C ILE A 132 34.23 10.24 -3.07
N SER A 133 34.39 11.49 -3.49
CA SER A 133 35.48 12.38 -3.07
C SER A 133 34.98 13.82 -2.96
N ASN A 134 35.78 14.72 -2.38
CA ASN A 134 35.44 16.12 -2.15
C ASN A 134 34.20 16.31 -1.25
N MET A 135 34.00 15.41 -0.28
CA MET A 135 32.98 15.58 0.77
C MET A 135 33.46 16.60 1.81
N THR A 136 32.51 17.23 2.51
CA THR A 136 32.84 17.98 3.73
C THR A 136 33.40 17.02 4.78
N SER A 137 34.38 17.47 5.58
CA SER A 137 35.00 16.68 6.65
C SER A 137 34.12 16.60 7.90
N GLU A 138 32.90 16.09 7.72
CA GLU A 138 31.91 15.89 8.76
C GLU A 138 31.75 14.40 9.01
N GLU A 139 31.59 14.00 10.28
CA GLU A 139 31.34 12.61 10.60
C GLU A 139 29.96 12.18 10.06
N ARG A 140 29.96 11.10 9.28
CA ARG A 140 28.76 10.54 8.66
C ARG A 140 28.68 9.04 8.92
N GLU A 141 27.47 8.57 9.12
CA GLU A 141 27.14 7.15 9.08
C GLU A 141 27.02 6.71 7.61
N PHE A 142 27.65 5.58 7.28
CA PHE A 142 27.61 4.97 5.97
C PHE A 142 27.15 3.52 6.01
N LEU A 143 26.44 3.12 4.95
CA LEU A 143 26.09 1.74 4.63
C LEU A 143 26.66 1.41 3.25
N LEU A 144 27.62 0.49 3.21
CA LEU A 144 28.20 -0.05 1.98
C LEU A 144 27.55 -1.40 1.67
N ASN A 145 26.70 -1.50 0.64
CA ASN A 145 26.10 -2.78 0.24
C ASN A 145 27.06 -3.56 -0.67
N LEU A 146 27.10 -4.88 -0.45
CA LEU A 146 28.06 -5.78 -1.08
C LEU A 146 27.51 -6.41 -2.37
N PRO A 147 28.37 -6.92 -3.29
CA PRO A 147 27.98 -7.55 -4.54
C PRO A 147 26.90 -8.62 -4.42
N LEU A 148 26.05 -8.72 -5.45
CA LEU A 148 24.90 -9.64 -5.45
C LEU A 148 25.21 -11.04 -6.01
N TYR A 149 26.22 -11.19 -6.86
CA TYR A 149 26.43 -12.42 -7.67
C TYR A 149 27.92 -12.82 -7.79
N ASP A 150 28.73 -12.44 -6.81
CA ASP A 150 30.12 -12.87 -6.71
C ASP A 150 30.55 -12.98 -5.24
N GLU A 151 31.66 -13.67 -5.01
CA GLU A 151 32.23 -13.93 -3.69
C GLU A 151 33.43 -13.02 -3.46
N ILE A 152 33.39 -12.28 -2.35
CA ILE A 152 34.46 -11.39 -1.92
C ILE A 152 35.50 -12.21 -1.15
N THR A 153 36.77 -12.11 -1.56
CA THR A 153 37.89 -12.73 -0.83
C THR A 153 38.69 -11.72 0.00
N ASN A 154 38.64 -10.44 -0.36
CA ASN A 154 39.23 -9.34 0.39
C ASN A 154 38.43 -8.05 0.17
N LEU A 155 38.27 -7.23 1.21
CA LEU A 155 37.63 -5.92 1.12
C LEU A 155 38.25 -4.96 2.14
N GLU A 156 38.68 -3.80 1.65
CA GLU A 156 39.27 -2.74 2.45
C GLU A 156 38.63 -1.38 2.11
N ILE A 157 38.34 -0.59 3.14
CA ILE A 157 37.82 0.77 3.05
C ILE A 157 38.98 1.75 3.21
N GLY A 158 39.18 2.57 2.19
CA GLY A 158 40.17 3.62 2.09
C GLY A 158 39.59 4.98 2.46
N ILE A 159 40.24 5.67 3.40
CA ILE A 159 39.89 7.02 3.86
C ILE A 159 41.13 7.92 3.92
N ASP A 160 40.92 9.21 4.12
CA ASP A 160 41.98 10.15 4.44
C ASP A 160 42.85 9.65 5.61
N VAL A 161 44.18 9.79 5.49
CA VAL A 161 45.11 9.40 6.56
C VAL A 161 44.78 10.07 7.90
N SER A 162 44.33 11.32 7.89
CA SER A 162 43.97 12.08 9.09
C SER A 162 42.52 11.85 9.56
N ALA A 163 41.68 11.13 8.80
CA ALA A 163 40.30 10.90 9.16
C ALA A 163 40.15 9.76 10.18
N THR A 164 39.07 9.83 10.95
CA THR A 164 38.62 8.77 11.85
C THR A 164 37.74 7.79 11.07
N ILE A 165 37.77 6.52 11.48
CA ILE A 165 36.79 5.52 11.05
C ILE A 165 36.50 4.60 12.22
N SER A 166 35.23 4.32 12.48
CA SER A 166 34.78 3.48 13.59
C SER A 166 33.56 2.66 13.22
N LYS A 167 33.25 1.65 14.04
CA LYS A 167 31.95 0.96 14.03
C LYS A 167 30.83 1.96 14.27
N SER A 168 29.64 1.64 13.76
CA SER A 168 28.46 2.42 14.10
C SER A 168 28.07 2.17 15.56
N THR A 169 27.71 3.22 16.27
CA THR A 169 27.16 3.14 17.64
C THR A 169 25.67 3.42 17.68
N GLU A 170 25.06 3.75 16.53
CA GLU A 170 23.65 4.12 16.44
C GLU A 170 22.80 2.94 16.00
N THR A 171 21.70 2.73 16.71
CA THR A 171 20.67 1.75 16.38
C THR A 171 19.74 2.29 15.28
N ILE A 172 20.31 2.77 14.17
CA ILE A 172 19.54 3.24 13.01
C ILE A 172 18.81 2.07 12.38
N ILE A 173 19.53 0.99 12.02
CA ILE A 173 18.92 -0.26 11.56
C ILE A 173 18.77 -1.18 12.76
N ASP A 174 17.54 -1.57 13.08
CA ASP A 174 17.23 -2.56 14.11
C ASP A 174 17.61 -3.96 13.64
N THR A 175 18.69 -4.49 14.22
CA THR A 175 19.23 -5.84 13.95
C THR A 175 18.65 -6.91 14.88
N ILE A 176 17.73 -6.55 15.79
CA ILE A 176 17.08 -7.52 16.66
C ILE A 176 15.93 -8.16 15.89
N ASN A 177 15.89 -9.50 15.87
CA ASN A 177 14.85 -10.29 15.20
C ASN A 177 14.62 -9.82 13.75
N PRO A 178 15.53 -10.13 12.82
CA PRO A 178 15.47 -9.61 11.45
C PRO A 178 14.26 -10.16 10.67
N ILE A 179 13.96 -9.53 9.55
CA ILE A 179 13.04 -10.08 8.54
C ILE A 179 13.84 -11.01 7.62
N ILE A 180 13.34 -12.21 7.38
CA ILE A 180 13.99 -13.17 6.47
C ILE A 180 13.23 -13.22 5.17
N PHE A 181 13.94 -13.01 4.06
CA PHE A 181 13.45 -13.33 2.72
C PHE A 181 14.13 -14.59 2.22
N TYR A 182 13.36 -15.62 1.95
CA TYR A 182 13.85 -16.85 1.31
C TYR A 182 13.20 -17.00 -0.05
N GLY A 183 14.01 -17.11 -1.10
CA GLY A 183 13.48 -17.06 -2.45
C GLY A 183 14.47 -17.35 -3.56
N THR A 184 14.20 -16.74 -4.73
CA THR A 184 14.79 -17.12 -6.02
C THR A 184 15.89 -16.16 -6.48
N SER A 185 16.17 -16.12 -7.80
CA SER A 185 17.02 -15.10 -8.42
C SER A 185 16.46 -13.69 -8.27
N ILE A 186 15.13 -13.54 -8.27
CA ILE A 186 14.45 -12.24 -8.07
C ILE A 186 14.77 -11.72 -6.66
N THR A 187 14.60 -12.56 -5.64
CA THR A 187 15.04 -12.27 -4.26
C THR A 187 16.52 -11.98 -4.17
N GLN A 188 17.36 -12.75 -4.87
CA GLN A 188 18.80 -12.51 -4.89
C GLN A 188 19.16 -11.17 -5.57
N GLY A 189 18.22 -10.54 -6.27
CA GLY A 189 18.40 -9.21 -6.85
C GLY A 189 18.71 -9.20 -8.34
N ALA A 190 18.44 -10.28 -9.07
CA ALA A 190 18.36 -10.20 -10.52
C ALA A 190 17.08 -9.45 -10.93
N SER A 191 17.14 -8.29 -11.58
CA SER A 191 18.29 -7.55 -12.13
C SER A 191 18.34 -6.10 -11.68
N ALA A 192 18.57 -5.91 -10.38
CA ALA A 192 18.87 -4.60 -9.81
C ALA A 192 20.09 -3.98 -10.50
N SER A 193 20.07 -2.67 -10.71
CA SER A 193 21.19 -1.96 -11.37
C SER A 193 22.45 -1.87 -10.50
N ARG A 194 22.31 -1.95 -9.18
CA ARG A 194 23.37 -1.90 -8.16
C ARG A 194 22.91 -2.57 -6.86
N PRO A 195 23.82 -2.95 -5.95
CA PRO A 195 23.47 -3.85 -4.85
C PRO A 195 22.36 -3.38 -3.91
N GLY A 196 22.34 -2.10 -3.54
CA GLY A 196 21.30 -1.53 -2.69
C GLY A 196 19.94 -1.34 -3.38
N MET A 197 19.79 -1.67 -4.68
CA MET A 197 18.52 -1.53 -5.41
C MET A 197 17.68 -2.82 -5.43
N THR A 198 18.09 -3.89 -4.73
CA THR A 198 17.19 -5.03 -4.51
C THR A 198 15.96 -4.60 -3.70
N TYR A 199 14.80 -5.28 -3.86
CA TYR A 199 13.64 -4.96 -3.03
C TYR A 199 13.94 -5.18 -1.54
N CYS A 200 14.74 -6.19 -1.17
CA CYS A 200 15.22 -6.37 0.20
C CYS A 200 16.04 -5.17 0.69
N GLY A 201 16.94 -4.64 -0.15
CA GLY A 201 17.76 -3.48 0.20
C GLY A 201 16.94 -2.20 0.34
N LEU A 202 15.92 -2.01 -0.51
CA LEU A 202 14.98 -0.89 -0.41
C LEU A 202 14.14 -0.98 0.88
N LEU A 203 13.54 -2.15 1.14
CA LEU A 203 12.78 -2.42 2.37
C LEU A 203 13.63 -2.18 3.63
N ALA A 204 14.87 -2.69 3.67
CA ALA A 204 15.72 -2.54 4.84
C ALA A 204 16.00 -1.07 5.20
N ARG A 205 16.16 -0.22 4.18
CA ARG A 205 16.40 1.22 4.38
C ARG A 205 15.14 2.01 4.71
N GLU A 206 13.99 1.64 4.14
CA GLU A 206 12.73 2.31 4.47
C GLU A 206 12.27 1.95 5.88
N LEU A 207 12.34 0.67 6.24
CA LEU A 207 11.88 0.16 7.52
C LEU A 207 12.89 0.39 8.65
N ASN A 208 14.13 0.75 8.31
CA ASN A 208 15.24 0.80 9.25
C ASN A 208 15.32 -0.48 10.11
N LYS A 209 15.08 -1.63 9.46
CA LYS A 209 15.06 -2.95 10.08
C LYS A 209 15.91 -3.91 9.25
N GLU A 210 16.66 -4.76 9.93
CA GLU A 210 17.54 -5.71 9.27
C GLU A 210 16.73 -6.73 8.45
N ILE A 211 17.15 -6.89 7.20
CA ILE A 211 16.60 -7.88 6.28
C ILE A 211 17.72 -8.81 5.83
N ILE A 212 17.52 -10.11 6.04
CA ILE A 212 18.44 -11.15 5.58
C ILE A 212 17.92 -11.70 4.26
N ASN A 213 18.70 -11.48 3.20
CA ASN A 213 18.38 -11.90 1.84
C ASN A 213 18.94 -13.29 1.56
N LEU A 214 18.08 -14.31 1.63
CA LEU A 214 18.37 -15.70 1.26
C LEU A 214 17.76 -16.04 -0.10
N GLY A 215 17.94 -15.15 -1.08
CA GLY A 215 17.66 -15.46 -2.48
C GLY A 215 18.73 -16.37 -3.08
N PHE A 216 18.30 -17.47 -3.72
CA PHE A 216 19.20 -18.39 -4.41
C PHE A 216 18.76 -18.59 -5.85
N SER A 217 19.52 -17.99 -6.78
CA SER A 217 19.26 -17.98 -8.21
C SER A 217 18.98 -19.38 -8.78
N GLY A 218 17.74 -19.60 -9.23
CA GLY A 218 17.30 -20.88 -9.80
C GLY A 218 17.18 -22.03 -8.79
N ASN A 219 17.22 -21.74 -7.49
CA ASN A 219 17.40 -22.75 -6.45
C ASN A 219 16.53 -22.54 -5.20
N GLY A 220 15.63 -21.57 -5.13
CA GLY A 220 14.69 -21.46 -4.00
C GLY A 220 13.50 -22.41 -4.17
N PHE A 221 13.44 -23.51 -3.40
CA PHE A 221 12.41 -24.56 -3.54
C PHE A 221 11.71 -24.93 -2.22
N PHE A 222 11.55 -23.98 -1.29
CA PHE A 222 10.90 -24.19 0.01
C PHE A 222 11.57 -25.30 0.87
N GLU A 223 12.88 -25.45 0.79
CA GLU A 223 13.60 -26.52 1.49
C GLU A 223 13.69 -26.27 3.00
N THR A 224 13.19 -27.22 3.81
CA THR A 224 13.27 -27.19 5.28
C THR A 224 14.72 -27.12 5.78
N GLU A 225 15.68 -27.64 5.02
CA GLU A 225 17.11 -27.58 5.34
C GLU A 225 17.63 -26.13 5.44
N ILE A 226 17.03 -25.19 4.71
CA ILE A 226 17.39 -23.77 4.79
C ILE A 226 16.77 -23.13 6.03
N ALA A 227 15.55 -23.56 6.40
CA ALA A 227 14.88 -23.09 7.62
C ALA A 227 15.68 -23.37 8.89
N LYS A 228 16.39 -24.49 8.93
CA LYS A 228 17.30 -24.83 10.04
C LYS A 228 18.37 -23.77 10.29
N TYR A 229 18.75 -23.01 9.27
CA TYR A 229 19.72 -21.91 9.38
C TYR A 229 19.04 -20.60 9.69
N PHE A 230 18.00 -20.20 8.93
CA PHE A 230 17.40 -18.89 9.14
C PHE A 230 16.62 -18.76 10.45
N MET A 231 16.10 -19.86 10.99
CA MET A 231 15.43 -19.83 12.30
C MET A 231 16.39 -19.56 13.46
N THR A 232 17.70 -19.77 13.27
CA THR A 232 18.71 -19.41 14.30
C THR A 232 18.83 -17.91 14.51
N ALA A 233 18.37 -17.09 13.56
CA ALA A 233 18.34 -15.64 13.67
C ALA A 233 17.15 -15.10 14.50
N ASN A 234 16.24 -15.98 14.96
CA ASN A 234 15.02 -15.61 15.67
C ASN A 234 14.21 -14.51 14.93
N PRO A 235 13.72 -14.78 13.71
CA PRO A 235 13.17 -13.75 12.86
C PRO A 235 11.86 -13.16 13.39
N SER A 236 11.57 -11.91 13.01
CA SER A 236 10.28 -11.25 13.31
C SER A 236 9.22 -11.48 12.23
N LEU A 237 9.66 -11.79 11.00
CA LEU A 237 8.80 -12.09 9.86
C LEU A 237 9.57 -13.00 8.88
N LEU A 238 8.88 -14.01 8.35
CA LEU A 238 9.37 -14.87 7.29
C LEU A 238 8.62 -14.60 5.99
N PHE A 239 9.35 -14.23 4.94
CA PHE A 239 8.82 -13.98 3.61
C PHE A 239 9.28 -15.08 2.65
N LEU A 240 8.33 -15.83 2.09
CA LEU A 240 8.58 -16.96 1.20
C LEU A 240 8.27 -16.60 -0.26
N ASP A 241 9.31 -16.24 -1.00
CA ASP A 241 9.30 -15.88 -2.43
C ASP A 241 10.02 -16.97 -3.27
N CYS A 242 9.68 -18.25 -3.04
CA CYS A 242 10.27 -19.40 -3.74
C CYS A 242 9.42 -19.89 -4.93
N THR A 243 8.19 -19.40 -5.07
CA THR A 243 7.23 -19.85 -6.09
C THR A 243 7.77 -19.77 -7.52
N PRO A 244 8.52 -18.72 -7.94
CA PRO A 244 9.05 -18.65 -9.30
C PRO A 244 9.95 -19.83 -9.70
N ASN A 245 10.66 -20.47 -8.77
CA ASN A 245 11.47 -21.64 -9.10
C ASN A 245 10.73 -22.95 -8.88
N SER A 246 9.71 -22.98 -8.04
CA SER A 246 9.11 -24.22 -7.53
C SER A 246 7.99 -24.77 -8.43
N PRO A 247 8.15 -25.95 -9.06
CA PRO A 247 7.03 -26.63 -9.71
C PRO A 247 5.89 -26.95 -8.74
N PRO A 248 4.64 -27.12 -9.21
CA PRO A 248 3.50 -27.48 -8.36
C PRO A 248 3.77 -28.63 -7.38
N ASP A 249 4.33 -29.75 -7.85
CA ASP A 249 4.66 -30.90 -7.00
C ASP A 249 5.68 -30.56 -5.90
N THR A 250 6.61 -29.64 -6.18
CA THR A 250 7.60 -29.18 -5.21
C THR A 250 6.96 -28.29 -4.16
N ILE A 251 6.04 -27.39 -4.56
CA ILE A 251 5.26 -26.57 -3.62
C ILE A 251 4.45 -27.49 -2.69
N LEU A 252 3.68 -28.42 -3.28
CA LEU A 252 2.82 -29.35 -2.54
C LEU A 252 3.60 -30.21 -1.54
N LYS A 253 4.83 -30.62 -1.90
CA LYS A 253 5.67 -31.46 -1.05
C LYS A 253 6.43 -30.67 0.03
N ASN A 254 7.10 -29.59 -0.35
CA ASN A 254 8.12 -28.97 0.51
C ASN A 254 7.54 -27.88 1.41
N LEU A 255 6.62 -27.06 0.89
CA LEU A 255 6.09 -25.91 1.63
C LEU A 255 5.39 -26.30 2.94
N PRO A 256 4.53 -27.34 3.00
CA PRO A 256 3.95 -27.79 4.26
C PRO A 256 5.01 -28.19 5.31
N LEU A 257 6.04 -28.91 4.89
CA LEU A 257 7.12 -29.37 5.78
C LEU A 257 7.97 -28.21 6.31
N LEU A 258 8.23 -27.21 5.46
CA LEU A 258 8.92 -25.99 5.87
C LEU A 258 8.10 -25.21 6.90
N VAL A 259 6.80 -25.02 6.66
CA VAL A 259 5.91 -24.28 7.57
C VAL A 259 5.74 -25.03 8.89
N GLU A 260 5.55 -26.35 8.86
CA GLU A 260 5.49 -27.18 10.06
C GLU A 260 6.77 -27.03 10.90
N TYR A 261 7.94 -27.12 10.26
CA TYR A 261 9.21 -26.95 10.97
C TYR A 261 9.34 -25.56 11.60
N VAL A 262 9.03 -24.49 10.85
CA VAL A 262 9.06 -23.12 11.37
C VAL A 262 8.11 -22.95 12.54
N LYS A 263 6.86 -23.40 12.42
CA LYS A 263 5.83 -23.32 13.47
C LYS A 263 6.14 -24.20 14.68
N SER A 264 6.90 -25.28 14.52
CA SER A 264 7.38 -26.09 15.65
C SER A 264 8.41 -25.37 16.52
N ILE A 265 9.11 -24.38 15.97
CA ILE A 265 10.10 -23.55 16.68
C ILE A 265 9.46 -22.28 17.23
N ASN A 266 8.65 -21.61 16.40
CA ASN A 266 7.92 -20.41 16.78
C ASN A 266 6.55 -20.41 16.10
N ASP A 267 5.51 -20.79 16.85
CA ASP A 267 4.13 -20.88 16.38
C ASP A 267 3.51 -19.50 16.09
N THR A 268 4.00 -18.45 16.75
CA THR A 268 3.55 -17.05 16.56
C THR A 268 4.21 -16.31 15.40
N LEU A 269 5.30 -16.83 14.81
CA LEU A 269 6.02 -16.15 13.73
C LEU A 269 5.10 -15.89 12.51
N PRO A 270 4.93 -14.63 12.08
CA PRO A 270 4.27 -14.32 10.82
C PRO A 270 5.00 -14.91 9.61
N ILE A 271 4.25 -15.55 8.71
CA ILE A 271 4.79 -16.11 7.46
C ILE A 271 3.98 -15.60 6.27
N ILE A 272 4.65 -14.96 5.31
CA ILE A 272 4.05 -14.48 4.06
C ILE A 272 4.38 -15.45 2.92
N PHE A 273 3.35 -15.83 2.17
CA PHE A 273 3.42 -16.68 0.99
C PHE A 273 3.23 -15.77 -0.22
N MET A 274 4.17 -15.77 -1.15
CA MET A 274 4.11 -14.92 -2.34
C MET A 274 3.97 -15.75 -3.61
N GLU A 275 2.96 -15.41 -4.42
CA GLU A 275 2.80 -15.97 -5.76
C GLU A 275 4.00 -15.72 -6.67
N SER A 276 4.20 -16.58 -7.66
CA SER A 276 5.09 -16.26 -8.78
C SER A 276 4.49 -15.11 -9.56
N ILE A 277 5.31 -14.11 -9.88
CA ILE A 277 4.95 -13.11 -10.89
C ILE A 277 4.58 -13.77 -12.22
N VAL A 278 3.68 -13.11 -12.96
CA VAL A 278 3.46 -13.41 -14.36
C VAL A 278 4.69 -12.94 -15.15
N ARG A 279 5.35 -13.87 -15.84
CA ARG A 279 6.56 -13.57 -16.63
C ARG A 279 6.13 -13.05 -17.99
N GLU A 280 6.72 -11.96 -18.48
CA GLU A 280 6.31 -11.35 -19.76
C GLU A 280 6.49 -12.31 -20.93
N ASN A 281 7.54 -13.14 -20.90
CA ASN A 281 7.74 -14.14 -21.95
C ASN A 281 6.70 -15.28 -21.95
N SER A 282 5.87 -15.39 -20.90
CA SER A 282 4.86 -16.45 -20.77
C SER A 282 3.66 -16.24 -21.69
N PHE A 283 3.35 -14.99 -22.07
CA PHE A 283 2.26 -14.65 -23.00
C PHE A 283 2.45 -15.24 -24.39
N TYR A 284 3.70 -15.54 -24.76
CA TYR A 284 4.08 -16.05 -26.08
C TYR A 284 4.41 -17.55 -26.08
N LYS A 285 4.18 -18.24 -24.96
CA LYS A 285 4.48 -19.67 -24.79
C LYS A 285 3.23 -20.52 -24.91
N THR A 286 3.38 -21.71 -25.48
CA THR A 286 2.30 -22.68 -25.57
C THR A 286 1.97 -23.29 -24.21
N SER A 287 0.69 -23.59 -23.99
CA SER A 287 0.19 -24.39 -22.88
C SER A 287 0.98 -25.71 -22.81
N SER A 288 1.49 -26.09 -21.64
CA SER A 288 2.37 -27.25 -21.32
C SER A 288 3.88 -27.01 -21.23
N THR A 289 4.40 -25.84 -21.62
CA THR A 289 5.83 -25.53 -21.42
C THR A 289 6.12 -24.92 -20.04
N ILE A 290 7.30 -25.21 -19.48
CA ILE A 290 7.81 -24.56 -18.26
C ILE A 290 7.80 -23.04 -18.49
N ASN A 291 7.28 -22.30 -17.51
CA ASN A 291 7.13 -20.84 -17.54
C ASN A 291 6.09 -20.33 -18.57
N SER A 292 5.17 -21.16 -19.06
CA SER A 292 3.97 -20.70 -19.75
C SER A 292 2.94 -20.11 -18.77
N LEU A 293 1.96 -19.35 -19.26
CA LEU A 293 0.88 -18.79 -18.42
C LEU A 293 0.17 -19.88 -17.61
N ASP A 294 -0.14 -21.01 -18.23
CA ASP A 294 -0.83 -22.11 -17.54
C ASP A 294 0.04 -22.75 -16.48
N TYR A 295 1.35 -22.86 -16.72
CA TYR A 295 2.30 -23.33 -15.72
C TYR A 295 2.36 -22.40 -14.51
N ILE A 296 2.46 -21.09 -14.73
CA ILE A 296 2.48 -20.09 -13.66
C ILE A 296 1.16 -20.09 -12.87
N ARG A 297 0.02 -20.17 -13.57
CA ARG A 297 -1.30 -20.32 -12.92
C ARG A 297 -1.36 -21.57 -12.05
N GLN A 298 -0.82 -22.70 -12.51
CA GLN A 298 -0.76 -23.92 -11.71
C GLN A 298 0.14 -23.75 -10.48
N GLN A 299 1.30 -23.10 -10.61
CA GLN A 299 2.17 -22.80 -9.46
C GLN A 299 1.42 -21.97 -8.41
N ASN A 300 0.78 -20.89 -8.84
CA ASN A 300 0.07 -19.98 -7.94
C ASN A 300 -1.18 -20.63 -7.32
N GLN A 301 -1.93 -21.41 -8.10
CA GLN A 301 -3.06 -22.17 -7.58
C GLN A 301 -2.61 -23.21 -6.55
N THR A 302 -1.55 -23.97 -6.81
CA THR A 302 -1.03 -24.94 -5.83
C THR A 302 -0.51 -24.24 -4.57
N LEU A 303 0.14 -23.08 -4.70
CA LEU A 303 0.54 -22.26 -3.55
C LEU A 303 -0.69 -21.85 -2.72
N ARG A 304 -1.75 -21.40 -3.39
CA ARG A 304 -3.00 -21.01 -2.73
C ARG A 304 -3.66 -22.18 -2.02
N ASP A 305 -3.75 -23.34 -2.65
CA ASP A 305 -4.35 -24.54 -2.08
C ASP A 305 -3.60 -24.97 -0.81
N VAL A 306 -2.26 -24.95 -0.85
CA VAL A 306 -1.42 -25.24 0.33
C VAL A 306 -1.61 -24.20 1.43
N PHE A 307 -1.68 -22.91 1.08
CA PHE A 307 -1.96 -21.84 2.04
C PHE A 307 -3.33 -22.03 2.72
N ASP A 308 -4.39 -22.28 1.95
CA ASP A 308 -5.75 -22.48 2.46
C ASP A 308 -5.84 -23.74 3.35
N GLN A 309 -5.06 -24.78 3.03
CA GLN A 309 -4.96 -25.97 3.87
C GLN A 309 -4.23 -25.67 5.19
N LEU A 310 -3.08 -25.01 5.14
CA LEU A 310 -2.27 -24.73 6.33
C LEU A 310 -2.94 -23.71 7.26
N SER A 311 -3.68 -22.75 6.70
CA SER A 311 -4.40 -21.71 7.47
C SER A 311 -5.56 -22.25 8.31
N LYS A 312 -6.00 -23.50 8.08
CA LYS A 312 -6.94 -24.20 8.96
C LYS A 312 -6.29 -24.68 10.26
N THR A 313 -4.96 -24.80 10.27
CA THR A 313 -4.18 -25.36 11.38
C THR A 313 -3.32 -24.30 12.06
N TYR A 314 -2.72 -23.39 11.29
CA TYR A 314 -1.76 -22.40 11.76
C TYR A 314 -2.29 -20.98 11.59
N THR A 315 -2.05 -20.14 12.58
CA THR A 315 -2.35 -18.69 12.55
C THR A 315 -1.15 -17.89 12.04
N HIS A 316 -1.35 -16.59 11.78
CA HIS A 316 -0.32 -15.67 11.28
C HIS A 316 0.31 -16.11 9.96
N LEU A 317 -0.50 -16.72 9.09
CA LEU A 317 -0.16 -16.96 7.70
C LEU A 317 -0.81 -15.86 6.85
N TYR A 318 -0.03 -15.30 5.93
CA TYR A 318 -0.46 -14.23 5.04
C TYR A 318 -0.17 -14.63 3.60
N TYR A 319 -1.00 -14.16 2.68
CA TYR A 319 -0.91 -14.49 1.27
C TYR A 319 -0.86 -13.21 0.44
N ILE A 320 0.14 -13.09 -0.43
CA ILE A 320 0.28 -11.98 -1.36
C ILE A 320 0.12 -12.52 -2.78
N SER A 321 -0.91 -12.01 -3.47
CA SER A 321 -1.07 -12.23 -4.90
C SER A 321 -0.03 -11.43 -5.69
N SER A 322 0.37 -12.01 -6.81
CA SER A 322 1.23 -11.39 -7.81
C SER A 322 0.50 -10.39 -8.70
N GLU A 323 -0.82 -10.26 -8.57
CA GLU A 323 -1.60 -9.32 -9.35
C GLU A 323 -1.07 -7.88 -9.17
N ASN A 324 -0.71 -7.23 -10.27
CA ASN A 324 -0.23 -5.85 -10.34
C ASN A 324 1.07 -5.54 -9.58
N ILE A 325 1.73 -6.53 -8.98
CA ILE A 325 2.89 -6.29 -8.11
C ILE A 325 4.11 -5.70 -8.85
N ILE A 326 4.15 -5.84 -10.18
CA ILE A 326 5.17 -5.23 -11.05
C ILE A 326 4.57 -4.26 -12.09
N GLY A 327 3.30 -3.88 -11.95
CA GLY A 327 2.55 -3.08 -12.91
C GLY A 327 1.87 -3.91 -14.02
N LYS A 328 1.13 -3.21 -14.89
CA LYS A 328 0.38 -3.80 -16.03
C LYS A 328 0.91 -3.39 -17.40
N ASP A 329 1.96 -2.56 -17.44
CA ASP A 329 2.53 -2.01 -18.68
C ASP A 329 3.53 -2.93 -19.38
N HIS A 330 3.85 -4.08 -18.76
CA HIS A 330 4.81 -5.08 -19.25
C HIS A 330 6.29 -4.65 -19.21
N GLU A 331 6.60 -3.52 -18.58
CA GLU A 331 7.94 -2.91 -18.58
C GLU A 331 8.76 -3.23 -17.32
N GLY A 332 8.22 -4.05 -16.40
CA GLY A 332 8.84 -4.31 -15.09
C GLY A 332 10.03 -5.28 -15.09
N THR A 333 10.44 -5.81 -16.25
CA THR A 333 11.47 -6.86 -16.34
C THR A 333 12.57 -6.54 -17.35
N VAL A 334 13.76 -7.12 -17.16
CA VAL A 334 14.90 -6.97 -18.10
C VAL A 334 14.89 -8.02 -19.22
N ASP A 335 14.40 -9.23 -18.92
CA ASP A 335 14.45 -10.39 -19.82
C ASP A 335 13.11 -11.16 -19.88
N GLY A 336 12.04 -10.54 -19.41
CA GLY A 336 10.73 -11.15 -19.26
C GLY A 336 10.57 -12.02 -18.01
N VAL A 337 11.58 -12.11 -17.15
CA VAL A 337 11.54 -12.88 -15.88
C VAL A 337 12.08 -12.06 -14.71
N HIS A 338 13.30 -11.55 -14.84
CA HIS A 338 14.00 -10.83 -13.79
C HIS A 338 13.60 -9.37 -13.80
N LEU A 339 13.35 -8.82 -12.61
CA LEU A 339 12.86 -7.45 -12.47
C LEU A 339 13.96 -6.45 -12.85
N ASN A 340 13.60 -5.37 -13.54
CA ASN A 340 14.45 -4.19 -13.60
C ASN A 340 14.14 -3.27 -12.41
N ASP A 341 14.85 -2.14 -12.26
CA ASP A 341 14.65 -1.25 -11.12
C ASP A 341 13.21 -0.71 -11.01
N LEU A 342 12.46 -0.56 -12.11
CA LEU A 342 11.05 -0.15 -12.10
C LEU A 342 10.17 -1.25 -11.50
N GLY A 343 10.30 -2.49 -11.97
CA GLY A 343 9.58 -3.64 -11.40
C GLY A 343 9.95 -3.89 -9.94
N ILE A 344 11.23 -3.73 -9.58
CA ILE A 344 11.70 -3.82 -8.20
C ILE A 344 11.05 -2.74 -7.33
N PHE A 345 11.03 -1.48 -7.77
CA PHE A 345 10.43 -0.38 -7.02
C PHE A 345 8.94 -0.60 -6.75
N ARG A 346 8.19 -1.04 -7.77
CA ARG A 346 6.77 -1.38 -7.64
C ARG A 346 6.53 -2.50 -6.63
N MET A 347 7.28 -3.59 -6.76
CA MET A 347 7.18 -4.72 -5.83
C MET A 347 7.52 -4.28 -4.41
N TYR A 348 8.63 -3.59 -4.22
CA TYR A 348 9.06 -3.04 -2.93
C TYR A 348 7.97 -2.21 -2.25
N LYS A 349 7.31 -1.29 -2.98
CA LYS A 349 6.25 -0.44 -2.42
C LYS A 349 5.00 -1.22 -2.03
N THR A 350 4.63 -2.24 -2.78
CA THR A 350 3.54 -3.14 -2.38
C THR A 350 3.92 -3.90 -1.11
N LEU A 351 5.12 -4.48 -1.07
CA LEU A 351 5.56 -5.29 0.08
C LEU A 351 5.75 -4.46 1.36
N SER A 352 6.18 -3.20 1.26
CA SER A 352 6.36 -2.33 2.44
C SER A 352 5.05 -2.12 3.20
N ILE A 353 3.91 -2.04 2.50
CA ILE A 353 2.59 -1.87 3.12
C ILE A 353 2.27 -3.11 3.98
N TYR A 354 2.31 -4.30 3.38
CA TYR A 354 2.05 -5.54 4.10
C TYR A 354 2.97 -5.75 5.31
N ILE A 355 4.26 -5.44 5.16
CA ILE A 355 5.23 -5.63 6.24
C ILE A 355 4.97 -4.68 7.40
N ASN A 356 4.68 -3.40 7.12
CA ASN A 356 4.35 -2.42 8.16
C ASN A 356 3.09 -2.83 8.93
N ASP A 357 2.04 -3.27 8.22
CA ASP A 357 0.78 -3.69 8.82
C ASP A 357 0.97 -4.92 9.72
N ILE A 358 1.72 -5.92 9.26
CA ILE A 358 1.95 -7.17 10.01
C ILE A 358 2.81 -6.93 11.25
N LEU A 359 3.86 -6.10 11.13
CA LEU A 359 4.82 -5.87 12.20
C LEU A 359 4.44 -4.70 13.13
N ASN A 360 3.40 -3.94 12.82
CA ASN A 360 3.02 -2.71 13.53
C ASN A 360 4.23 -1.78 13.75
N LEU A 361 5.10 -1.68 12.74
CA LEU A 361 6.29 -0.82 12.87
C LEU A 361 5.82 0.63 13.01
N PRO A 362 6.49 1.45 13.85
CA PRO A 362 6.19 2.87 13.93
C PRO A 362 6.26 3.42 12.53
N SER A 363 5.20 4.06 12.05
CA SER A 363 5.23 4.73 10.76
C SER A 363 6.39 5.72 10.78
N GLY A 364 7.46 5.40 10.06
CA GLY A 364 8.38 6.43 9.62
C GLY A 364 7.53 7.51 8.98
N GLN A 365 7.77 8.78 9.29
CA GLN A 365 7.05 9.87 8.64
C GLN A 365 7.21 9.75 7.13
N ASP A 366 6.24 9.12 6.50
CA ASP A 366 5.76 9.27 5.13
C ASP A 366 4.53 8.34 5.01
N SER A 367 3.39 9.00 4.79
CA SER A 367 2.11 8.44 4.39
C SER A 367 2.25 7.33 3.34
N ALA A 368 1.35 6.34 3.38
CA ALA A 368 1.16 5.43 2.25
C ALA A 368 0.71 6.26 1.03
N PHE A 369 1.65 6.57 0.14
CA PHE A 369 1.38 7.21 -1.14
C PHE A 369 0.92 6.13 -2.14
N VAL A 370 -0.36 6.14 -2.48
CA VAL A 370 -0.89 5.38 -3.62
C VAL A 370 -0.84 6.32 -4.82
N SER A 371 0.20 6.19 -5.66
CA SER A 371 0.51 7.16 -6.72
C SER A 371 0.28 6.62 -8.14
N ASP A 372 -0.61 5.64 -8.34
CA ASP A 372 -1.04 5.28 -9.70
C ASP A 372 -2.34 4.47 -9.74
N THR A 373 -2.95 4.39 -10.94
CA THR A 373 -4.25 3.79 -11.21
C THR A 373 -4.31 2.32 -10.76
N ILE A 374 -4.89 2.07 -9.58
CA ILE A 374 -4.97 0.75 -8.96
C ILE A 374 -6.43 0.32 -8.81
N TYR A 375 -6.70 -0.95 -9.10
CA TYR A 375 -7.90 -1.65 -8.61
C TYR A 375 -7.56 -2.17 -7.21
N HIS A 376 -8.23 -1.68 -6.17
CA HIS A 376 -8.04 -2.15 -4.81
C HIS A 376 -9.38 -2.54 -4.19
N THR A 377 -9.38 -3.62 -3.42
CA THR A 377 -10.55 -4.10 -2.66
C THR A 377 -10.14 -4.28 -1.20
N SER A 378 -10.75 -3.48 -0.31
CA SER A 378 -10.57 -3.66 1.15
C SER A 378 -11.60 -4.64 1.70
N TYR A 379 -11.18 -5.45 2.66
CA TYR A 379 -12.00 -6.43 3.39
C TYR A 379 -12.07 -6.13 4.90
N ASP A 380 -11.55 -4.99 5.38
CA ASP A 380 -11.55 -4.62 6.81
C ASP A 380 -11.51 -3.08 7.03
N THR A 381 -11.54 -2.64 8.30
CA THR A 381 -11.51 -1.24 8.74
C THR A 381 -10.14 -0.60 8.50
N ILE A 382 -10.03 0.25 7.47
CA ILE A 382 -8.75 0.88 7.06
C ILE A 382 -8.88 2.42 7.03
N ARG A 383 -7.78 3.13 7.29
CA ARG A 383 -7.61 4.57 7.00
C ARG A 383 -6.79 4.74 5.73
N ILE A 384 -7.30 5.46 4.73
CA ILE A 384 -6.67 5.56 3.40
C ILE A 384 -6.64 7.02 2.93
N GLN A 385 -5.50 7.44 2.36
CA GLN A 385 -5.34 8.70 1.64
C GLN A 385 -5.11 8.42 0.15
N ILE A 386 -5.92 9.03 -0.71
CA ILE A 386 -5.89 8.83 -2.17
C ILE A 386 -5.56 10.17 -2.83
N THR A 387 -4.53 10.22 -3.69
CA THR A 387 -4.02 11.46 -4.30
C THR A 387 -4.00 11.43 -5.83
N ASP A 388 -4.65 10.45 -6.47
CA ASP A 388 -4.71 10.30 -7.94
C ASP A 388 -5.96 9.48 -8.36
N THR A 389 -6.20 9.31 -9.66
CA THR A 389 -7.37 8.63 -10.22
C THR A 389 -7.36 7.12 -9.97
N ILE A 390 -8.32 6.60 -9.18
CA ILE A 390 -8.44 5.16 -8.89
C ILE A 390 -9.85 4.58 -9.14
N HIS A 391 -9.94 3.25 -9.28
CA HIS A 391 -11.19 2.47 -9.20
C HIS A 391 -11.17 1.62 -7.91
N TYR A 392 -12.01 1.95 -6.94
CA TYR A 392 -11.92 1.40 -5.58
C TYR A 392 -13.21 0.69 -5.15
N ILE A 393 -13.13 -0.52 -4.56
CA ILE A 393 -14.30 -1.27 -4.06
C ILE A 393 -14.17 -1.51 -2.55
N ILE A 394 -15.12 -1.00 -1.78
CA ILE A 394 -15.17 -1.11 -0.31
C ILE A 394 -16.29 -2.06 0.09
N LYS A 395 -15.98 -3.05 0.94
CA LYS A 395 -16.92 -4.07 1.40
C LYS A 395 -17.20 -4.04 2.91
N ASP A 396 -16.61 -3.12 3.67
CA ASP A 396 -16.79 -2.95 5.14
C ASP A 396 -16.54 -1.48 5.56
N THR A 397 -16.67 -1.14 6.84
CA THR A 397 -16.62 0.24 7.38
C THR A 397 -15.23 0.91 7.24
N THR A 398 -15.10 2.05 6.53
CA THR A 398 -13.82 2.77 6.36
C THR A 398 -13.85 4.28 6.70
N TYR A 399 -12.66 4.88 6.91
CA TYR A 399 -12.45 6.33 7.05
C TYR A 399 -11.44 6.83 5.99
N GLU A 400 -11.85 7.74 5.10
CA GLU A 400 -11.05 8.09 3.90
C GLU A 400 -10.88 9.60 3.67
N THR A 401 -9.78 9.98 3.03
CA THR A 401 -9.53 11.34 2.51
C THR A 401 -9.03 11.28 1.07
N VAL A 402 -9.74 11.93 0.14
CA VAL A 402 -9.51 11.89 -1.31
C VAL A 402 -9.12 13.27 -1.82
N TYR A 403 -8.00 13.37 -2.54
CA TYR A 403 -7.43 14.62 -3.07
C TYR A 403 -7.48 14.76 -4.60
N ASP A 404 -7.99 13.78 -5.37
CA ASP A 404 -8.08 13.82 -6.84
C ASP A 404 -9.21 12.90 -7.43
N THR A 405 -9.39 12.90 -8.75
CA THR A 405 -10.56 12.37 -9.48
C THR A 405 -10.76 10.87 -9.39
N THR A 406 -11.71 10.39 -8.60
CA THR A 406 -11.81 8.95 -8.29
C THR A 406 -13.14 8.30 -8.72
N HIS A 407 -13.16 6.99 -8.99
CA HIS A 407 -14.39 6.17 -9.09
C HIS A 407 -14.41 5.16 -7.92
N ILE A 408 -15.37 5.29 -6.99
CA ILE A 408 -15.45 4.42 -5.80
C ILE A 408 -16.84 3.74 -5.73
N LEU A 409 -16.85 2.42 -5.48
CA LEU A 409 -18.04 1.62 -5.19
C LEU A 409 -18.01 1.19 -3.71
N ILE A 410 -19.04 1.57 -2.95
CA ILE A 410 -19.11 1.34 -1.50
C ILE A 410 -20.33 0.49 -1.16
N ASN A 411 -20.10 -0.64 -0.49
CA ASN A 411 -21.15 -1.59 -0.12
C ASN A 411 -21.56 -1.57 1.37
N ASP A 412 -20.94 -0.73 2.23
CA ASP A 412 -21.22 -0.64 3.69
C ASP A 412 -20.94 0.79 4.25
N THR A 413 -21.13 1.02 5.55
CA THR A 413 -21.12 2.33 6.22
C THR A 413 -19.76 3.03 6.17
N THR A 414 -19.66 4.24 5.59
CA THR A 414 -18.34 4.89 5.37
C THR A 414 -18.30 6.37 5.78
N HIS A 415 -17.14 6.87 6.25
CA HIS A 415 -16.86 8.30 6.47
C HIS A 415 -15.80 8.81 5.48
N ILE A 416 -16.12 9.84 4.67
CA ILE A 416 -15.22 10.33 3.59
C ILE A 416 -15.05 11.85 3.63
N GLN A 417 -13.82 12.33 3.44
CA GLN A 417 -13.50 13.73 3.12
C GLN A 417 -12.98 13.85 1.68
N ILE A 418 -13.58 14.73 0.88
CA ILE A 418 -13.22 14.92 -0.54
C ILE A 418 -12.74 16.35 -0.78
N VAL A 419 -11.59 16.48 -1.46
CA VAL A 419 -10.93 17.77 -1.75
C VAL A 419 -10.92 18.12 -3.24
N ASP A 420 -11.36 17.22 -4.16
CA ASP A 420 -11.43 17.47 -5.63
C ASP A 420 -12.61 16.68 -6.29
N THR A 421 -12.72 16.61 -7.62
CA THR A 421 -13.88 16.13 -8.39
C THR A 421 -14.07 14.61 -8.38
N VAL A 422 -15.18 14.04 -7.88
CA VAL A 422 -15.31 12.57 -7.77
C VAL A 422 -16.66 12.01 -8.25
N ASN A 423 -16.68 10.78 -8.79
CA ASN A 423 -17.89 10.00 -9.16
C ASN A 423 -18.08 8.77 -8.25
N TYR A 424 -19.26 8.57 -7.66
CA TYR A 424 -19.55 7.43 -6.74
C TYR A 424 -20.86 6.69 -7.03
N VAL A 425 -20.92 5.41 -6.63
CA VAL A 425 -22.16 4.63 -6.41
C VAL A 425 -22.10 3.98 -5.02
N ILE A 426 -23.10 4.22 -4.18
CA ILE A 426 -23.12 3.75 -2.77
C ILE A 426 -24.41 3.00 -2.49
N THR A 427 -24.30 1.83 -1.84
CA THR A 427 -25.46 0.96 -1.54
C THR A 427 -25.87 0.89 -0.07
N ASP A 428 -25.22 1.63 0.84
CA ASP A 428 -25.53 1.70 2.29
C ASP A 428 -25.23 3.13 2.87
N THR A 429 -25.14 3.30 4.19
CA THR A 429 -25.13 4.57 4.92
C THR A 429 -23.82 5.38 4.76
N LEU A 430 -23.90 6.69 4.47
CA LEU A 430 -22.71 7.55 4.24
C LEU A 430 -22.69 8.81 5.12
N TYR A 431 -21.50 9.16 5.65
CA TYR A 431 -21.19 10.49 6.20
C TYR A 431 -20.05 11.16 5.41
N GLN A 432 -20.28 12.35 4.83
CA GLN A 432 -19.29 12.98 3.93
C GLN A 432 -19.13 14.50 4.13
N THR A 433 -17.91 15.02 3.91
CA THR A 433 -17.62 16.46 3.76
C THR A 433 -16.94 16.74 2.42
N ILE A 434 -17.44 17.70 1.65
CA ILE A 434 -17.05 17.98 0.25
C ILE A 434 -16.51 19.40 0.13
N TYR A 435 -15.35 19.57 -0.49
CA TYR A 435 -14.72 20.88 -0.74
C TYR A 435 -14.64 21.29 -2.23
N ASP A 436 -15.05 20.44 -3.20
CA ASP A 436 -15.06 20.71 -4.65
C ASP A 436 -16.17 19.91 -5.41
N THR A 437 -16.24 20.00 -6.74
CA THR A 437 -17.34 19.54 -7.63
C THR A 437 -17.56 18.02 -7.61
N THR A 438 -18.66 17.50 -7.06
CA THR A 438 -18.87 16.03 -6.94
C THR A 438 -20.14 15.54 -7.67
N HIS A 439 -20.13 14.32 -8.23
CA HIS A 439 -21.31 13.63 -8.81
C HIS A 439 -21.62 12.32 -8.05
N LEU A 440 -22.85 12.16 -7.52
CA LEU A 440 -23.22 11.06 -6.61
C LEU A 440 -24.52 10.34 -6.99
N LEU A 441 -24.55 9.01 -6.89
CA LEU A 441 -25.77 8.17 -6.86
C LEU A 441 -25.77 7.29 -5.59
N ILE A 442 -26.79 7.43 -4.75
CA ILE A 442 -26.83 6.77 -3.44
C ILE A 442 -28.17 6.09 -3.18
N ASN A 443 -28.11 4.83 -2.74
CA ASN A 443 -29.29 3.98 -2.59
C ASN A 443 -29.87 3.89 -1.16
N ASP A 444 -29.20 4.46 -0.15
CA ASP A 444 -29.61 4.43 1.27
C ASP A 444 -29.36 5.78 1.99
N THR A 445 -29.33 5.81 3.33
CA THR A 445 -29.35 6.99 4.20
C THR A 445 -28.03 7.76 4.19
N THR A 446 -28.07 9.10 4.11
CA THR A 446 -26.85 9.91 3.93
C THR A 446 -26.81 11.19 4.76
N ARG A 447 -25.59 11.64 5.12
CA ARG A 447 -25.33 12.95 5.73
C ARG A 447 -24.14 13.67 5.09
N PHE A 448 -24.35 14.93 4.68
CA PHE A 448 -23.35 15.75 3.97
C PHE A 448 -23.10 17.12 4.62
N VAL A 449 -21.89 17.63 4.40
CA VAL A 449 -21.52 19.05 4.48
C VAL A 449 -20.77 19.43 3.21
N VAL A 450 -21.24 20.43 2.45
CA VAL A 450 -20.78 20.76 1.10
C VAL A 450 -20.31 22.22 1.04
N TYR A 451 -19.07 22.45 0.62
CA TYR A 451 -18.47 23.78 0.51
C TYR A 451 -18.32 24.31 -0.93
N ASP A 452 -18.62 23.50 -1.97
CA ASP A 452 -18.59 23.89 -3.40
C ASP A 452 -19.72 23.15 -4.18
N THR A 453 -19.53 22.82 -5.47
CA THR A 453 -20.58 22.32 -6.35
C THR A 453 -20.90 20.84 -6.15
N LEU A 454 -22.17 20.45 -6.13
CA LEU A 454 -22.57 19.04 -6.00
C LEU A 454 -23.74 18.70 -6.93
N PHE A 455 -23.65 17.56 -7.63
CA PHE A 455 -24.74 16.92 -8.36
C PHE A 455 -25.04 15.56 -7.73
N ILE A 456 -26.23 15.38 -7.16
CA ILE A 456 -26.53 14.15 -6.40
C ILE A 456 -27.93 13.60 -6.67
N THR A 457 -28.03 12.26 -6.76
CA THR A 457 -29.29 11.51 -6.72
C THR A 457 -29.32 10.60 -5.49
N VAL A 458 -30.28 10.79 -4.58
CA VAL A 458 -30.47 9.95 -3.38
C VAL A 458 -31.81 9.23 -3.46
N THR A 459 -31.84 7.91 -3.23
CA THR A 459 -33.08 7.12 -3.27
C THR A 459 -33.74 6.85 -1.91
N ASP A 460 -33.08 7.20 -0.80
CA ASP A 460 -33.62 7.15 0.58
C ASP A 460 -33.36 8.50 1.32
N SER A 461 -33.20 8.48 2.64
CA SER A 461 -33.19 9.64 3.52
C SER A 461 -31.86 10.40 3.50
N SER A 462 -31.89 11.74 3.50
CA SER A 462 -30.67 12.56 3.50
C SER A 462 -30.72 13.77 4.45
N PHE A 463 -29.56 14.11 5.03
CA PHE A 463 -29.33 15.37 5.73
C PHE A 463 -28.15 16.13 5.10
N ILE A 464 -28.38 17.33 4.56
CA ILE A 464 -27.39 18.04 3.75
C ILE A 464 -27.18 19.48 4.27
N THR A 465 -25.95 19.87 4.56
CA THR A 465 -25.59 21.28 4.84
C THR A 465 -24.79 21.83 3.66
N ILE A 466 -25.21 22.96 3.09
CA ILE A 466 -24.70 23.45 1.80
C ILE A 466 -24.23 24.90 1.91
N PHE A 467 -23.00 25.16 1.48
CA PHE A 467 -22.39 26.49 1.47
C PHE A 467 -22.15 27.07 0.05
N ASP A 468 -22.41 26.33 -1.04
CA ASP A 468 -22.29 26.79 -2.44
C ASP A 468 -23.29 26.06 -3.40
N THR A 469 -23.11 26.18 -4.72
CA THR A 469 -24.09 25.87 -5.77
C THR A 469 -24.36 24.36 -5.93
N THR A 470 -25.57 23.90 -5.64
CA THR A 470 -25.87 22.45 -5.66
C THR A 470 -27.12 22.09 -6.48
N ASN A 471 -27.06 21.00 -7.26
CA ASN A 471 -28.20 20.37 -7.95
C ASN A 471 -28.54 19.00 -7.34
N ILE A 472 -29.75 18.84 -6.81
CA ILE A 472 -30.13 17.65 -6.03
C ILE A 472 -31.44 17.04 -6.55
N ILE A 473 -31.42 15.73 -6.80
CA ILE A 473 -32.61 14.90 -7.07
C ILE A 473 -32.77 13.91 -5.91
N ILE A 474 -33.91 13.95 -5.21
CA ILE A 474 -34.18 13.06 -4.07
C ILE A 474 -35.50 12.34 -4.29
N ASN A 475 -35.50 11.02 -4.07
CA ASN A 475 -36.68 10.18 -4.23
C ASN A 475 -37.37 9.80 -2.90
N ASP A 476 -36.84 10.23 -1.74
CA ASP A 476 -37.46 10.06 -0.41
C ASP A 476 -37.29 11.34 0.46
N THR A 477 -36.91 11.23 1.73
CA THR A 477 -36.98 12.31 2.73
C THR A 477 -35.67 13.12 2.78
N ALA A 478 -35.77 14.45 2.82
CA ALA A 478 -34.60 15.34 2.80
C ALA A 478 -34.69 16.46 3.84
N ARG A 479 -33.61 16.68 4.60
CA ARG A 479 -33.46 17.85 5.49
C ARG A 479 -32.22 18.65 5.11
N TYR A 480 -32.39 19.98 4.94
CA TYR A 480 -31.32 20.86 4.48
C TYR A 480 -31.07 22.08 5.38
N ILE A 481 -29.82 22.54 5.42
CA ILE A 481 -29.41 23.86 5.92
C ILE A 481 -28.63 24.54 4.80
N LEU A 482 -29.13 25.69 4.31
CA LEU A 482 -28.67 26.34 3.08
C LEU A 482 -28.06 27.69 3.37
N TYR A 483 -26.88 27.94 2.80
CA TYR A 483 -26.20 29.25 2.85
C TYR A 483 -26.00 29.88 1.45
N ASP A 484 -26.24 29.15 0.36
CA ASP A 484 -26.18 29.63 -1.04
C ASP A 484 -27.23 28.93 -1.96
N THR A 485 -27.03 28.96 -3.29
CA THR A 485 -27.99 28.65 -4.35
C THR A 485 -28.17 27.14 -4.58
N VAL A 486 -29.41 26.65 -4.53
CA VAL A 486 -29.72 25.21 -4.74
C VAL A 486 -30.92 25.00 -5.65
N HIS A 487 -30.81 24.09 -6.61
CA HIS A 487 -31.95 23.59 -7.39
C HIS A 487 -32.33 22.18 -6.90
N ILE A 488 -33.56 22.04 -6.39
CA ILE A 488 -34.08 20.79 -5.83
C ILE A 488 -35.26 20.29 -6.67
N SER A 489 -35.19 19.02 -7.07
CA SER A 489 -36.29 18.28 -7.70
C SER A 489 -36.65 17.07 -6.83
N ILE A 490 -37.82 17.08 -6.21
CA ILE A 490 -38.38 15.96 -5.43
C ILE A 490 -39.47 15.31 -6.27
N THR A 491 -39.46 13.98 -6.38
CA THR A 491 -40.49 13.25 -7.12
C THR A 491 -41.80 13.14 -6.33
N ASP A 492 -42.90 13.22 -7.07
CA ASP A 492 -44.24 13.69 -6.67
C ASP A 492 -44.98 12.89 -5.57
N THR A 493 -44.37 11.93 -4.87
CA THR A 493 -45.07 11.04 -3.93
C THR A 493 -44.22 10.55 -2.76
N LEU A 494 -44.62 10.89 -1.53
CA LEU A 494 -44.08 10.33 -0.28
C LEU A 494 -44.74 8.99 0.06
N PHE A 495 -43.95 7.96 0.38
CA PHE A 495 -44.44 6.64 0.79
C PHE A 495 -44.16 6.38 2.28
N ILE A 496 -45.18 5.95 3.03
CA ILE A 496 -45.08 5.62 4.46
C ILE A 496 -45.49 4.16 4.65
N LYS A 497 -44.51 3.26 4.78
CA LYS A 497 -44.72 1.83 5.02
C LYS A 497 -44.56 1.51 6.51
N PHE A 498 -45.52 0.81 7.12
CA PHE A 498 -45.44 0.39 8.52
C PHE A 498 -46.07 -0.99 8.77
N LEU A 499 -45.64 -1.63 9.86
CA LEU A 499 -46.11 -2.94 10.32
C LEU A 499 -47.42 -2.83 11.10
N LEU A 500 -48.35 -3.73 10.86
CA LEU A 500 -49.59 -3.85 11.64
C LEU A 500 -49.36 -4.76 12.85
N ALA A 501 -49.36 -4.16 14.05
CA ALA A 501 -48.92 -4.83 15.28
C ALA A 501 -49.79 -6.02 15.73
N GLU A 502 -51.04 -6.13 15.27
CA GLU A 502 -52.00 -7.16 15.70
C GLU A 502 -51.93 -8.48 14.92
N TYR A 503 -51.11 -8.59 13.86
CA TYR A 503 -51.08 -9.76 12.98
C TYR A 503 -49.68 -10.39 12.87
N LYS A 504 -49.52 -11.67 13.27
CA LYS A 504 -48.35 -12.52 12.95
C LYS A 504 -48.70 -14.02 12.84
N PRO A 505 -47.94 -14.84 12.05
CA PRO A 505 -46.80 -14.48 11.21
C PRO A 505 -47.07 -14.71 9.70
N ASP A 506 -47.01 -13.62 8.93
CA ASP A 506 -46.44 -13.49 7.57
C ASP A 506 -46.82 -12.09 7.03
N ASN A 507 -46.00 -11.09 7.37
CA ASN A 507 -45.89 -9.74 6.77
C ASN A 507 -47.15 -9.07 6.19
N PHE A 508 -48.06 -8.57 7.04
CA PHE A 508 -49.04 -7.55 6.62
C PHE A 508 -48.49 -6.14 6.92
N PHE A 509 -47.82 -5.54 5.94
CA PHE A 509 -47.48 -4.11 5.94
C PHE A 509 -48.63 -3.32 5.30
N ASN A 510 -48.85 -2.08 5.77
CA ASN A 510 -49.63 -1.11 5.01
C ASN A 510 -48.73 0.02 4.51
N THR A 511 -49.03 0.55 3.32
CA THR A 511 -48.30 1.67 2.72
C THR A 511 -49.26 2.81 2.43
N ILE A 512 -49.06 3.95 3.10
CA ILE A 512 -49.75 5.20 2.82
C ILE A 512 -48.92 5.99 1.79
N LYS A 513 -49.55 6.56 0.76
CA LYS A 513 -48.88 7.41 -0.24
C LYS A 513 -49.42 8.83 -0.15
N ILE A 514 -48.56 9.83 -0.27
CA ILE A 514 -48.91 11.25 -0.14
C ILE A 514 -48.36 12.01 -1.34
N PHE A 515 -49.22 12.64 -2.13
CA PHE A 515 -48.85 13.27 -3.41
C PHE A 515 -49.81 14.40 -3.78
N PRO A 516 -49.40 15.43 -4.54
CA PRO A 516 -48.04 15.77 -4.86
C PRO A 516 -47.23 16.09 -3.58
N ASN A 517 -45.93 15.83 -3.55
CA ASN A 517 -45.07 16.30 -2.47
C ASN A 517 -43.72 16.73 -3.09
N PRO A 518 -43.43 18.03 -3.25
CA PRO A 518 -44.13 19.19 -2.68
C PRO A 518 -45.53 19.46 -3.27
N ALA A 519 -46.47 19.92 -2.43
CA ALA A 519 -47.81 20.30 -2.85
C ALA A 519 -48.04 21.82 -2.86
N THR A 520 -48.75 22.34 -3.85
CA THR A 520 -49.03 23.78 -4.00
C THR A 520 -50.48 24.13 -3.62
N THR A 521 -51.44 23.45 -4.23
CA THR A 521 -52.89 23.73 -4.07
C THR A 521 -53.68 22.59 -3.44
N VAL A 522 -53.27 21.35 -3.68
CA VAL A 522 -53.95 20.15 -3.20
C VAL A 522 -52.93 19.10 -2.75
N LEU A 523 -53.27 18.36 -1.69
CA LEU A 523 -52.51 17.21 -1.21
C LEU A 523 -53.42 15.99 -1.12
N TYR A 524 -53.02 14.89 -1.74
CA TYR A 524 -53.69 13.61 -1.67
C TYR A 524 -53.01 12.69 -0.66
N ILE A 525 -53.81 11.97 0.14
CA ILE A 525 -53.34 10.90 1.03
C ILE A 525 -54.06 9.62 0.65
N ASN A 526 -53.37 8.70 -0.02
CA ASN A 526 -53.84 7.35 -0.29
C ASN A 526 -53.48 6.45 0.88
N THR A 527 -54.46 5.84 1.53
CA THR A 527 -54.26 5.08 2.77
C THR A 527 -53.89 3.61 2.57
N GLY A 528 -53.70 3.16 1.33
CA GLY A 528 -53.43 1.75 1.03
C GLY A 528 -54.64 0.87 1.37
N ASN A 529 -54.42 -0.19 2.14
CA ASN A 529 -55.48 -1.08 2.61
C ASN A 529 -56.20 -0.51 3.85
N PHE A 530 -57.02 0.52 3.63
CA PHE A 530 -57.74 1.25 4.67
C PHE A 530 -58.63 0.37 5.56
N SER A 531 -59.09 -0.77 5.07
CA SER A 531 -59.86 -1.74 5.85
C SER A 531 -59.10 -2.33 7.03
N LEU A 532 -57.76 -2.33 7.00
CA LEU A 532 -56.90 -2.83 8.09
C LEU A 532 -56.46 -1.73 9.06
N ILE A 533 -56.67 -0.47 8.70
CA ILE A 533 -56.19 0.69 9.47
C ILE A 533 -57.29 1.73 9.68
N SER A 534 -58.57 1.35 9.62
CA SER A 534 -59.70 2.28 9.74
C SER A 534 -59.66 3.11 11.01
N ASP A 535 -59.07 2.54 12.06
CA ASP A 535 -59.01 3.12 13.40
C ASP A 535 -57.67 3.86 13.64
N TYR A 536 -56.76 3.86 12.67
CA TYR A 536 -55.51 4.60 12.71
C TYR A 536 -55.78 6.06 12.38
N LYS A 537 -55.06 6.96 13.04
CA LYS A 537 -55.27 8.40 12.93
C LYS A 537 -54.12 9.06 12.17
N ILE A 538 -54.47 9.90 11.22
CA ILE A 538 -53.55 10.78 10.49
C ILE A 538 -53.67 12.18 11.08
N ILE A 539 -52.56 12.78 11.46
CA ILE A 539 -52.49 14.14 12.00
C ILE A 539 -51.47 14.91 11.19
N ILE A 540 -51.81 16.10 10.70
CA ILE A 540 -50.85 17.04 10.14
C ILE A 540 -50.73 18.22 11.08
N THR A 541 -49.49 18.62 11.37
CA THR A 541 -49.14 19.79 12.17
C THR A 541 -48.30 20.78 11.36
N ASN A 542 -48.47 22.06 11.64
CA ASN A 542 -47.64 23.13 11.07
C ASN A 542 -46.27 23.22 11.76
N PRO A 543 -45.34 24.08 11.29
CA PRO A 543 -44.02 24.26 11.93
C PRO A 543 -44.07 24.65 13.42
N LEU A 544 -45.20 25.21 13.89
CA LEU A 544 -45.42 25.58 15.29
C LEU A 544 -46.05 24.44 16.10
N SER A 545 -46.07 23.21 15.56
CA SER A 545 -46.68 22.02 16.16
C SER A 545 -48.19 22.13 16.40
N GLN A 546 -48.88 23.05 15.73
CA GLN A 546 -50.34 23.17 15.81
C GLN A 546 -50.99 22.19 14.83
N VAL A 547 -52.00 21.44 15.28
CA VAL A 547 -52.76 20.51 14.44
C VAL A 547 -53.63 21.30 13.47
N ILE A 548 -53.42 21.08 12.16
CA ILE A 548 -54.17 21.75 11.08
C ILE A 548 -55.09 20.79 10.34
N PHE A 549 -54.79 19.50 10.39
CA PHE A 549 -55.61 18.45 9.77
C PHE A 549 -55.56 17.21 10.65
N THR A 550 -56.71 16.56 10.80
CA THR A 550 -56.78 15.27 11.45
C THR A 550 -57.93 14.44 10.89
N THR A 551 -57.68 13.16 10.64
CA THR A 551 -58.70 12.21 10.18
C THR A 551 -58.36 10.80 10.65
N PHE A 552 -59.36 9.94 10.71
CA PHE A 552 -59.16 8.49 10.72
C PHE A 552 -58.81 8.00 9.31
N SER A 553 -58.13 6.87 9.18
CA SER A 553 -57.69 6.30 7.89
C SER A 553 -58.74 5.34 7.32
N ASN A 554 -60.00 5.76 7.30
CA ASN A 554 -61.17 4.92 6.97
C ASN A 554 -61.69 5.04 5.53
N GLN A 555 -60.97 5.77 4.68
CA GLN A 555 -61.24 5.92 3.24
C GLN A 555 -59.95 5.70 2.45
N PRO A 556 -60.03 5.23 1.19
CA PRO A 556 -58.86 4.91 0.37
C PRO A 556 -58.04 6.14 -0.06
N LEU A 557 -58.65 7.32 -0.11
CA LEU A 557 -58.02 8.55 -0.57
C LEU A 557 -58.64 9.75 0.14
N TYR A 558 -57.80 10.65 0.67
CA TYR A 558 -58.19 11.98 1.13
C TYR A 558 -57.64 13.03 0.18
N GLU A 559 -58.45 14.01 -0.17
CA GLU A 559 -58.04 15.21 -0.90
C GLU A 559 -58.09 16.40 0.05
N ILE A 560 -56.96 17.08 0.23
CA ILE A 560 -56.79 18.18 1.18
C ILE A 560 -56.54 19.47 0.39
N ASP A 561 -57.47 20.41 0.50
CA ASP A 561 -57.34 21.76 -0.03
C ASP A 561 -56.34 22.57 0.82
N LEU A 562 -55.22 22.93 0.21
CA LEU A 562 -54.13 23.66 0.85
C LEU A 562 -54.27 25.18 0.71
N THR A 563 -55.23 25.68 -0.07
CA THR A 563 -55.40 27.12 -0.31
C THR A 563 -55.75 27.90 0.95
N LYS A 564 -56.25 27.21 1.98
CA LYS A 564 -56.62 27.77 3.28
C LYS A 564 -55.49 27.72 4.30
N TRP A 565 -54.35 27.10 3.97
CA TRP A 565 -53.23 26.94 4.88
C TRP A 565 -52.37 28.21 4.83
N THR A 566 -52.16 28.83 6.00
CA THR A 566 -51.62 30.20 6.10
C THR A 566 -50.11 30.30 5.94
N SER A 567 -49.39 29.17 5.98
CA SER A 567 -47.93 29.13 5.84
C SER A 567 -47.48 28.17 4.74
N ARG A 568 -46.45 28.57 4.00
CA ARG A 568 -45.66 27.68 3.14
C ARG A 568 -44.45 27.17 3.92
N GLY A 569 -43.94 26.00 3.58
CA GLY A 569 -42.83 25.35 4.27
C GLY A 569 -43.12 23.91 4.69
N ILE A 570 -42.42 23.46 5.72
CA ILE A 570 -42.44 22.05 6.19
C ILE A 570 -43.57 21.82 7.18
N TYR A 571 -44.41 20.83 6.89
CA TYR A 571 -45.43 20.34 7.79
C TYR A 571 -45.10 18.90 8.21
N HIS A 572 -45.55 18.49 9.39
CA HIS A 572 -45.32 17.13 9.88
C HIS A 572 -46.60 16.32 9.84
N ILE A 573 -46.57 15.18 9.16
CA ILE A 573 -47.64 14.19 9.17
C ILE A 573 -47.29 13.05 10.12
N GLN A 574 -48.21 12.70 11.00
CA GLN A 574 -48.08 11.64 12.00
C GLN A 574 -49.14 10.57 11.75
N ILE A 575 -48.71 9.32 11.82
CA ILE A 575 -49.62 8.16 11.81
C ILE A 575 -49.64 7.57 13.22
N LEU A 576 -50.81 7.52 13.82
CA LEU A 576 -51.04 6.94 15.14
C LEU A 576 -51.81 5.62 14.99
N ASP A 577 -51.42 4.60 15.76
CA ASP A 577 -52.15 3.34 15.82
C ASP A 577 -53.50 3.48 16.56
N ALA A 578 -54.26 2.38 16.63
CA ALA A 578 -55.52 2.33 17.36
C ALA A 578 -55.38 2.68 18.86
N ALA A 579 -54.20 2.46 19.45
CA ALA A 579 -53.89 2.83 20.83
C ALA A 579 -53.40 4.29 20.98
N GLN A 580 -53.50 5.11 19.94
CA GLN A 580 -53.02 6.50 19.88
C GLN A 580 -51.50 6.65 20.05
N LYS A 581 -50.73 5.58 19.84
CA LYS A 581 -49.26 5.65 19.82
C LYS A 581 -48.80 6.09 18.45
N ILE A 582 -47.89 7.06 18.40
CA ILE A 582 -47.25 7.49 17.16
C ILE A 582 -46.42 6.32 16.60
N ILE A 583 -46.83 5.83 15.44
CA ILE A 583 -46.08 4.84 14.66
C ILE A 583 -44.92 5.52 13.95
N THR A 584 -45.20 6.66 13.33
CA THR A 584 -44.21 7.40 12.56
C THR A 584 -44.59 8.86 12.39
N THR A 585 -43.59 9.71 12.17
CA THR A 585 -43.72 11.11 11.77
C THR A 585 -42.90 11.31 10.50
N ARG A 586 -43.45 12.01 9.52
CA ARG A 586 -42.79 12.36 8.24
C ARG A 586 -43.03 13.83 7.91
N GLU A 587 -42.16 14.38 7.09
CA GLU A 587 -42.26 15.76 6.62
C GLU A 587 -42.94 15.81 5.25
N ILE A 588 -43.80 16.80 5.04
CA ILE A 588 -44.41 17.14 3.74
C ILE A 588 -44.15 18.62 3.45
N VAL A 589 -43.95 18.96 2.19
CA VAL A 589 -43.57 20.32 1.76
C VAL A 589 -44.76 20.99 1.09
N ILE A 590 -45.14 22.16 1.58
CA ILE A 590 -46.21 22.97 1.00
C ILE A 590 -45.63 24.25 0.40
N GLN A 591 -45.79 24.45 -0.91
CA GLN A 591 -45.19 25.54 -1.70
C GLN A 591 -46.16 26.70 -2.00
#